data_AF-A0A935PY95-F1
#
_entry.id   AF-A0A935PY95-F1
#
_cell.length_a   1.000
_cell.length_b   1.000
_cell.length_c   1.000
_cell.angle_alpha   90.00
_cell.angle_beta   90.00
_cell.angle_gamma   90.00
#
_symmetry.space_group_name_H-M   'P 1'
#
loop_
_entity.id
_entity.type
_entity.pdbx_description
1 polymer ?
#
loop_
_entity_poly.entity_id
_entity_poly.type
_entity_poly.pdbx_seq_one_letter_code
_entity_poly.pdbx_strand_id
1 'polypeptide(L)'
;MSGGDGADRFVFDTADALSHADLITDFVSGVDRIALKASVFTGLGAVGATVGLSDHLTYDSGTGALAYDADGVGGEAAVTFATLGAGTHPATLGMDFLIV
;
A
#
# COMPACT_ATOMS: atom_id res chain seq x y z
N MET A 1 -3.43 -3.92 11.91
CA MET A 1 -3.36 -5.21 11.20
C MET A 1 -2.03 -5.86 11.53
N SER A 2 -2.02 -7.18 11.74
CA SER A 2 -0.78 -7.95 11.94
C SER A 2 -0.91 -9.29 11.21
N GLY A 3 0.11 -9.66 10.45
CA GLY A 3 0.18 -10.91 9.69
C GLY A 3 0.76 -12.07 10.51
N GLY A 4 1.79 -11.77 11.31
CA GLY A 4 2.59 -12.77 12.01
C GLY A 4 3.82 -13.20 11.20
N ASP A 5 4.25 -14.45 11.42
CA ASP A 5 5.37 -15.02 10.67
C ASP A 5 4.87 -15.60 9.35
N GLY A 6 5.59 -15.34 8.25
CA GLY A 6 5.32 -15.97 6.95
C GLY A 6 5.11 -14.94 5.86
N ALA A 7 4.43 -15.35 4.79
CA ALA A 7 4.05 -14.49 3.69
C ALA A 7 2.57 -14.13 3.82
N ASP A 8 2.31 -12.96 4.37
CA ASP A 8 0.98 -12.50 4.70
C ASP A 8 0.37 -11.58 3.64
N ARG A 9 -0.95 -11.41 3.70
CA ARG A 9 -1.69 -10.54 2.78
C ARG A 9 -2.62 -9.59 3.51
N PHE A 10 -2.35 -8.30 3.38
CA PHE A 10 -3.17 -7.21 3.93
C PHE A 10 -4.07 -6.66 2.83
N VAL A 11 -5.39 -6.70 3.00
CA VAL A 11 -6.35 -6.46 1.92
C VAL A 11 -7.09 -5.13 2.10
N PHE A 12 -7.03 -4.29 1.07
CA PHE A 12 -7.78 -3.04 0.93
C PHE A 12 -8.72 -3.15 -0.27
N ASP A 13 -9.98 -3.50 0.00
CA ASP A 13 -10.98 -3.83 -1.04
C ASP A 13 -12.28 -3.01 -0.95
N THR A 14 -12.31 -2.02 -0.06
CA THR A 14 -13.42 -1.08 0.13
C THR A 14 -12.93 0.36 -0.04
N ALA A 15 -13.85 1.25 -0.41
CA ALA A 15 -13.55 2.67 -0.60
C ALA A 15 -13.16 3.38 0.71
N ASP A 16 -13.53 2.82 1.87
CA ASP A 16 -13.20 3.39 3.18
C ASP A 16 -11.68 3.39 3.46
N ALA A 17 -10.91 2.58 2.74
CA ALA A 17 -9.46 2.62 2.74
C ALA A 17 -8.91 4.01 2.35
N LEU A 18 -9.64 4.79 1.55
CA LEU A 18 -9.24 6.15 1.16
C LEU A 18 -9.78 7.24 2.10
N SER A 19 -10.40 6.86 3.23
CA SER A 19 -10.83 7.79 4.28
C SER A 19 -10.13 7.54 5.61
N HIS A 20 -9.68 6.32 5.87
CA HIS A 20 -9.01 5.94 7.10
C HIS A 20 -7.69 5.23 6.81
N ALA A 21 -6.62 5.70 7.47
CA ALA A 21 -5.32 5.06 7.38
C ALA A 21 -5.20 3.90 8.38
N ASP A 22 -4.93 2.70 7.88
CA ASP A 22 -4.70 1.51 8.71
C ASP A 22 -3.23 1.40 9.14
N LEU A 23 -2.99 0.90 10.35
CA LEU A 23 -1.65 0.56 10.82
C LEU A 23 -1.35 -0.92 10.58
N ILE A 24 -0.39 -1.25 9.73
CA ILE A 24 0.13 -2.61 9.54
C ILE A 24 1.39 -2.75 10.37
N THR A 25 1.37 -3.53 11.46
CA THR A 25 2.41 -3.45 12.49
C THR A 25 3.70 -4.20 12.18
N ASP A 26 3.65 -5.21 11.31
CA ASP A 26 4.70 -6.21 11.11
C ASP A 26 5.03 -6.49 9.63
N PHE A 27 4.70 -5.55 8.73
CA PHE A 27 4.90 -5.74 7.29
C PHE A 27 6.38 -5.98 6.92
N VAL A 28 6.64 -7.07 6.21
CA VAL A 28 7.95 -7.44 5.67
C VAL A 28 7.96 -7.36 4.14
N SER A 29 8.62 -6.33 3.60
CA SER A 29 8.81 -6.17 2.14
C SER A 29 9.54 -7.37 1.52
N GLY A 30 9.09 -7.79 0.34
CA GLY A 30 9.59 -8.96 -0.39
C GLY A 30 9.04 -10.30 0.11
N VAL A 31 8.30 -10.31 1.22
CA VAL A 31 7.68 -11.50 1.81
C VAL A 31 6.17 -11.34 1.84
N ASP A 32 5.69 -10.28 2.49
CA ASP A 32 4.28 -9.94 2.59
C ASP A 32 3.79 -9.18 1.37
N ARG A 33 2.46 -9.15 1.20
CA ARG A 33 1.82 -8.38 0.13
C ARG A 33 0.67 -7.54 0.62
N ILE A 34 0.53 -6.37 0.02
CA ILE A 34 -0.65 -5.53 0.18
C ILE A 34 -1.52 -5.71 -1.05
N ALA A 35 -2.76 -6.12 -0.85
CA ALA A 35 -3.73 -6.33 -1.90
C ALA A 35 -4.60 -5.10 -2.10
N LEU A 36 -4.56 -4.53 -3.30
CA LEU A 36 -5.27 -3.31 -3.63
C LEU A 36 -6.33 -3.62 -4.68
N LYS A 37 -7.59 -3.38 -4.35
CA LYS A 37 -8.67 -3.62 -5.30
C LYS A 37 -8.64 -2.58 -6.42
N ALA A 38 -8.59 -3.05 -7.67
CA ALA A 38 -8.48 -2.18 -8.85
C ALA A 38 -9.62 -1.16 -8.99
N SER A 39 -10.81 -1.47 -8.47
CA SER A 39 -11.95 -0.55 -8.50
C SER A 39 -11.85 0.57 -7.46
N VAL A 40 -10.97 0.45 -6.47
CA VAL A 40 -10.71 1.46 -5.43
C VAL A 40 -9.42 2.22 -5.78
N PHE A 41 -8.36 1.48 -6.11
CA PHE A 41 -7.05 2.00 -6.47
C PHE A 41 -6.84 1.90 -7.98
N THR A 42 -7.41 2.87 -8.69
CA THR A 42 -7.33 2.94 -10.16
C THR A 42 -5.91 3.31 -10.63
N GLY A 43 -5.56 3.00 -11.88
CA GLY A 43 -4.27 3.41 -12.44
C GLY A 43 -3.04 2.61 -11.99
N LEU A 44 -3.19 1.66 -11.05
CA LEU A 44 -2.06 0.84 -10.57
C LEU A 44 -1.67 -0.33 -11.48
N GLY A 45 -2.49 -0.67 -12.47
CA GLY A 45 -2.24 -1.77 -13.42
C GLY A 45 -3.40 -2.75 -13.54
N ALA A 46 -3.12 -3.92 -14.12
CA ALA A 46 -4.12 -4.96 -14.36
C ALA A 46 -4.36 -5.84 -13.13
N VAL A 47 -5.60 -6.30 -12.94
CA VAL A 47 -5.94 -7.29 -11.90
C VAL A 47 -5.07 -8.55 -12.06
N GLY A 48 -4.51 -9.03 -10.95
CA GLY A 48 -3.56 -10.14 -10.89
C GLY A 48 -2.09 -9.72 -11.07
N ALA A 49 -1.81 -8.47 -11.46
CA ALA A 49 -0.45 -7.96 -11.50
C ALA A 49 0.08 -7.73 -10.09
N THR A 50 1.37 -8.03 -9.89
CA THR A 50 2.12 -7.52 -8.75
C THR A 50 2.92 -6.32 -9.22
N VAL A 51 2.86 -5.21 -8.49
CA VAL A 51 3.49 -3.94 -8.83
C VAL A 51 4.29 -3.41 -7.64
N GLY A 52 5.17 -2.45 -7.91
CA GLY A 52 5.88 -1.68 -6.90
C GLY A 52 5.28 -0.27 -6.77
N LEU A 53 6.05 0.61 -6.15
CA LEU A 53 5.73 2.04 -6.09
C LEU A 53 5.70 2.68 -7.49
N SER A 54 4.91 3.73 -7.63
CA SER A 54 4.73 4.50 -8.86
C SER A 54 4.26 5.92 -8.52
N ASP A 55 3.96 6.74 -9.53
CA ASP A 55 3.39 8.07 -9.29
C ASP A 55 2.02 7.99 -8.58
N HIS A 56 1.26 6.91 -8.79
CA HIS A 56 -0.01 6.66 -8.11
C HIS A 56 0.14 6.02 -6.73
N LEU A 57 1.29 5.44 -6.39
CA LEU A 57 1.48 4.70 -5.14
C LEU A 57 2.84 5.03 -4.55
N THR A 58 2.84 5.83 -3.49
CA THR A 58 4.04 6.42 -2.91
C THR A 58 4.24 5.96 -1.48
N TYR A 59 5.50 5.97 -1.03
CA TYR A 59 5.88 5.54 0.29
C TYR A 59 6.89 6.52 0.91
N ASP A 60 6.60 6.95 2.12
CA ASP A 60 7.53 7.70 2.96
C ASP A 60 8.23 6.74 3.92
N SER A 61 9.47 6.40 3.60
CA SER A 61 10.31 5.52 4.42
C SER A 61 10.79 6.14 5.72
N GLY A 62 10.50 7.42 6.00
CA GLY A 62 10.80 8.08 7.28
C GLY A 62 9.65 8.00 8.28
N THR A 63 8.42 7.80 7.80
CA THR A 63 7.21 7.71 8.63
C THR A 63 6.50 6.36 8.50
N GLY A 64 6.83 5.58 7.48
CA GLY A 64 6.11 4.37 7.11
C GLY A 64 4.80 4.63 6.35
N ALA A 65 4.49 5.87 6.00
CA ALA A 65 3.22 6.20 5.34
C ALA A 65 3.20 5.71 3.89
N LEU A 66 2.15 4.97 3.54
CA LEU A 66 1.82 4.53 2.20
C LEU A 66 0.61 5.32 1.71
N ALA A 67 0.76 6.00 0.58
CA ALA A 67 -0.23 6.91 0.05
C ALA A 67 -0.58 6.58 -1.40
N TYR A 68 -1.85 6.77 -1.75
CA TYR A 68 -2.38 6.61 -3.09
C TYR A 68 -2.74 7.97 -3.67
N ASP A 69 -2.21 8.26 -4.85
CA ASP A 69 -2.58 9.42 -5.66
C ASP A 69 -3.48 8.93 -6.80
N ALA A 70 -4.71 9.42 -6.85
CA ALA A 70 -5.68 9.01 -7.86
C ALA A 70 -5.36 9.52 -9.26
N ASP A 71 -4.68 10.68 -9.37
CA ASP A 71 -4.36 11.28 -10.66
C ASP A 71 -2.92 10.99 -11.12
N GLY A 72 -2.02 10.67 -10.18
CA GLY A 72 -0.63 10.31 -10.45
C GLY A 72 0.19 11.43 -11.10
N VAL A 73 -0.32 12.67 -11.08
CA VAL A 73 0.30 13.85 -11.69
C VAL A 73 0.29 15.07 -10.76
N GLY A 74 -0.20 14.91 -9.51
CA GLY A 74 -0.11 15.90 -8.44
C GLY A 74 -1.12 17.05 -8.52
N GLY A 75 -2.23 16.86 -9.24
CA GLY A 75 -3.35 17.80 -9.26
C GLY A 75 -4.27 17.64 -8.03
N GLU A 76 -4.45 16.40 -7.57
CA GLU A 76 -5.12 16.00 -6.35
C GLU A 76 -4.09 15.63 -5.27
N ALA A 77 -4.46 15.76 -4.00
CA ALA A 77 -3.58 15.36 -2.91
C ALA A 77 -3.61 13.84 -2.74
N ALA A 78 -2.43 13.21 -2.66
CA ALA A 78 -2.31 11.80 -2.30
C ALA A 78 -2.92 11.53 -0.92
N VAL A 79 -3.63 10.41 -0.81
CA VAL A 79 -4.30 9.97 0.41
C VAL A 79 -3.49 8.87 1.07
N THR A 80 -3.03 9.12 2.29
CA THR A 80 -2.44 8.07 3.13
C THR A 80 -3.52 7.09 3.55
N PHE A 81 -3.39 5.83 3.14
CA PHE A 81 -4.35 4.77 3.45
C PHE A 81 -3.76 3.68 4.36
N ALA A 82 -2.43 3.64 4.48
CA ALA A 82 -1.78 2.73 5.41
C ALA A 82 -0.49 3.32 5.97
N THR A 83 -0.12 2.90 7.17
CA THR A 83 1.21 3.09 7.76
C THR A 83 1.82 1.73 8.03
N LEU A 84 3.01 1.49 7.48
CA LEU A 84 3.77 0.26 7.65
C LEU A 84 4.69 0.40 8.86
N GLY A 85 4.41 -0.34 9.92
CA GLY A 85 5.16 -0.33 11.17
C GLY A 85 4.69 0.73 12.16
N ALA A 86 4.78 0.42 13.45
CA ALA A 86 4.44 1.34 14.54
C ALA A 86 5.66 2.09 15.11
N GLY A 87 6.87 1.64 14.79
CA GLY A 87 8.12 2.23 15.29
C GLY A 87 9.33 1.93 14.42
N THR A 88 9.37 0.76 13.79
CA THR A 88 10.27 0.44 12.68
C THR A 88 9.45 0.19 11.45
N HIS A 89 9.90 0.71 10.31
CA HIS A 89 9.22 0.59 9.03
C HIS A 89 10.21 0.18 7.94
N PRO A 90 9.77 -0.49 6.87
CA PRO A 90 10.64 -0.89 5.77
C PRO A 90 11.47 0.29 5.23
N ALA A 91 12.77 0.10 5.02
CA ALA A 91 13.58 1.15 4.41
C ALA A 91 13.25 1.36 2.92
N THR A 92 12.78 0.30 2.26
CA THR A 92 12.42 0.27 0.84
C THR A 92 11.29 -0.73 0.66
N LEU A 93 10.45 -0.49 -0.35
CA LEU A 93 9.47 -1.46 -0.83
C LEU A 93 9.86 -1.97 -2.21
N GLY A 94 9.53 -3.23 -2.50
CA GLY A 94 9.77 -3.90 -3.76
C GLY A 94 8.49 -4.04 -4.57
N MET A 95 8.31 -5.23 -5.16
CA MET A 95 7.07 -5.62 -5.86
C MET A 95 6.10 -6.23 -4.85
N ASP A 96 5.61 -5.39 -3.94
CA ASP A 96 4.86 -5.81 -2.75
C ASP A 96 3.33 -5.66 -2.90
N PHE A 97 2.85 -5.07 -4.00
CA PHE A 97 1.45 -4.72 -4.15
C PHE A 97 0.77 -5.63 -5.17
N LEU A 98 -0.24 -6.39 -4.75
CA LEU A 98 -1.04 -7.24 -5.63
C LEU A 98 -2.36 -6.57 -5.98
N ILE A 99 -2.60 -6.34 -7.28
CA ILE A 99 -3.87 -5.80 -7.74
C ILE A 99 -4.92 -6.90 -7.78
N VAL A 100 -6.08 -6.66 -7.15
CA VAL A 100 -7.20 -7.62 -7.07
C VAL A 100 -8.53 -7.09 -7.58
#